data_AF-A0AAD7RWL3-F1
#
_entry.id   AF-A0AAD7RWL3-F1
#
_cell.length_a   1.000
_cell.length_b   1.000
_cell.length_c   1.000
_cell.angle_alpha   90.00
_cell.angle_beta   90.00
_cell.angle_gamma   90.00
#
_symmetry.space_group_name_H-M   'P 1'
#
loop_
_entity.id
_entity.type
_entity.pdbx_description
1 polymer ?
#
loop_
_entity_poly.entity_id
_entity_poly.type
_entity_poly.pdbx_seq_one_letter_code
_entity_poly.pdbx_strand_id
1 'polypeptide(L)'
;MANSGVQLLGFALAFIAFVGLIAATVMAEWKASSYAGDNIITAQAMYEGLWKSCVSQSTGQIQCKVYDSLLQLPTEIQATRALMLTGILLSFISVLVSMVGMRCTTCMAHNTLQKDKVAMTGGILFIIAGIAALVATSWFGNRIAAHFYNPLTPTNSRYEFGKALFVGWGSSALSILGGAFLCCNCMGDGSEQGRRYPKSSSKPGKDYV
;
A
#
# COMPACT_ATOMS: atom_id res chain seq x y z
N MET A 1 -8.14 18.33 20.56
CA MET A 1 -8.82 18.67 19.29
C MET A 1 -8.17 17.89 18.16
N ALA A 2 -8.80 16.80 17.70
CA ALA A 2 -8.37 16.13 16.47
C ALA A 2 -8.52 17.13 15.32
N ASN A 3 -7.39 17.54 14.73
CA ASN A 3 -7.40 18.57 13.71
C ASN A 3 -7.97 17.96 12.44
N SER A 4 -9.16 18.40 12.00
CA SER A 4 -9.83 17.85 10.80
C SER A 4 -8.92 17.86 9.57
N GLY A 5 -7.96 18.79 9.51
CA GLY A 5 -6.91 18.82 8.49
C GLY A 5 -5.98 17.60 8.48
N VAL A 6 -5.62 17.03 9.64
CA VAL A 6 -4.76 15.83 9.73
C VAL A 6 -5.52 14.59 9.26
N GLN A 7 -6.81 14.50 9.58
CA GLN A 7 -7.65 13.40 9.10
C GLN A 7 -7.82 13.45 7.57
N LEU A 8 -8.07 14.63 7.01
CA LEU A 8 -8.18 14.83 5.57
C LEU A 8 -6.85 14.54 4.86
N LEU A 9 -5.73 15.00 5.42
CA LEU A 9 -4.39 14.71 4.91
C LEU A 9 -4.10 13.21 4.93
N GLY A 10 -4.38 12.53 6.05
CA GLY A 10 -4.20 11.08 6.18
C GLY A 10 -5.02 10.30 5.15
N PHE A 11 -6.28 10.67 4.95
CA PHE A 11 -7.13 10.08 3.92
C PHE A 11 -6.62 10.35 2.50
N ALA A 12 -6.19 11.58 2.20
CA ALA A 12 -5.66 11.93 0.88
C ALA A 12 -4.39 11.14 0.54
N LEU A 13 -3.46 11.00 1.50
CA LEU A 13 -2.25 10.19 1.34
C LEU A 13 -2.60 8.72 1.13
N ALA A 14 -3.53 8.17 1.90
CA ALA A 14 -3.97 6.79 1.77
C ALA A 14 -4.71 6.52 0.44
N PHE A 15 -5.46 7.48 -0.07
CA PHE A 15 -6.13 7.38 -1.37
C PHE A 15 -5.14 7.44 -2.53
N ILE A 16 -4.15 8.35 -2.48
CA ILE A 16 -3.06 8.40 -3.46
C ILE A 16 -2.28 7.08 -3.44
N ALA A 17 -2.02 6.53 -2.25
CA ALA A 17 -1.37 5.23 -2.10
C ALA A 17 -2.17 4.10 -2.76
N PHE A 18 -3.50 4.06 -2.56
CA PHE A 18 -4.38 3.07 -3.19
C PHE A 18 -4.29 3.12 -4.73
N VAL A 19 -4.36 4.32 -5.31
CA VAL A 19 -4.22 4.51 -6.76
C VAL A 19 -2.81 4.12 -7.23
N GLY A 20 -1.78 4.49 -6.47
CA GLY A 20 -0.39 4.14 -6.76
C GLY A 20 -0.13 2.63 -6.71
N LEU A 21 -0.74 1.89 -5.78
CA LEU A 21 -0.66 0.42 -5.74
C LEU A 21 -1.31 -0.22 -6.97
N ILE A 22 -2.47 0.27 -7.40
CA ILE A 22 -3.11 -0.19 -8.64
C ILE A 22 -2.21 0.08 -9.85
N ALA A 23 -1.67 1.30 -9.96
CA ALA A 23 -0.76 1.66 -11.04
C ALA A 23 0.48 0.76 -11.04
N ALA A 24 1.10 0.52 -9.88
CA ALA A 24 2.23 -0.39 -9.75
C ALA A 24 1.88 -1.80 -10.23
N THR A 25 0.73 -2.34 -9.86
CA THR A 25 0.30 -3.69 -10.28
C THR A 25 0.05 -3.80 -11.78
N VAL A 26 -0.46 -2.76 -12.44
CA VAL A 26 -0.76 -2.78 -13.88
C VAL A 26 0.47 -2.51 -14.75
N MET A 27 1.47 -1.80 -14.22
CA MET A 27 2.70 -1.50 -14.95
C MET A 27 3.48 -2.75 -15.37
N ALA A 28 4.08 -2.68 -16.56
CA ALA A 28 4.87 -3.75 -17.15
C ALA A 28 6.37 -3.70 -16.78
N GLU A 29 6.79 -2.68 -16.02
CA GLU A 29 8.20 -2.43 -15.71
C GLU A 29 8.51 -2.79 -14.25
N TRP A 30 8.31 -4.04 -13.85
CA TRP A 30 8.71 -4.52 -12.52
C TRP A 30 10.19 -4.88 -12.46
N LYS A 31 10.72 -5.43 -13.56
CA LYS A 31 12.16 -5.60 -13.78
C LYS A 31 12.49 -5.31 -15.24
N ALA A 32 13.70 -4.81 -15.48
CA ALA A 32 14.19 -4.45 -16.81
C ALA A 32 15.53 -5.15 -17.07
N SER A 33 15.79 -5.65 -18.27
CA SER A 33 17.07 -6.30 -18.60
C SER A 33 18.21 -5.28 -18.65
N SER A 34 19.34 -5.58 -17.99
CA SER A 34 20.54 -4.73 -18.00
C SER A 34 21.36 -4.84 -19.28
N TYR A 35 21.21 -5.92 -20.03
CA TYR A 35 22.06 -6.22 -21.18
C TYR A 35 21.29 -6.04 -22.50
N ALA A 36 21.72 -5.08 -23.31
CA ALA A 36 21.42 -5.04 -24.73
C ALA A 36 22.48 -5.92 -25.43
N GLY A 37 22.07 -7.03 -26.02
CA GLY A 37 22.98 -8.00 -26.63
C GLY A 37 24.05 -7.39 -27.54
N ASP A 38 25.33 -7.79 -27.39
CA ASP A 38 26.41 -7.50 -28.36
C ASP A 38 26.19 -8.18 -29.74
N ASN A 39 25.18 -9.05 -29.85
CA ASN A 39 24.75 -9.57 -31.14
C ASN A 39 23.87 -8.52 -31.84
N ILE A 40 24.49 -7.78 -32.77
CA ILE A 40 23.96 -6.71 -33.64
C ILE A 40 22.61 -7.03 -34.32
N ILE A 41 22.17 -8.29 -34.33
CA ILE A 41 20.94 -8.75 -34.98
C ILE A 41 19.69 -8.58 -34.07
N THR A 42 19.82 -8.50 -32.73
CA THR A 42 18.67 -8.33 -31.81
C THR A 42 19.02 -7.55 -30.53
N ALA A 43 19.46 -6.30 -30.63
CA ALA A 43 19.46 -5.41 -29.47
C ALA A 43 18.01 -5.22 -28.99
N GLN A 44 17.64 -5.89 -27.91
CA GLN A 44 16.28 -5.92 -27.37
C GLN A 44 16.32 -5.60 -25.88
N ALA A 45 15.58 -4.57 -25.47
CA ALA A 45 15.34 -4.28 -24.05
C ALA A 45 14.08 -5.02 -23.60
N MET A 46 14.23 -5.92 -22.64
CA MET A 46 13.15 -6.74 -22.09
C MET A 46 12.64 -6.13 -20.78
N TYR A 47 11.34 -5.92 -20.69
CA TYR A 47 10.64 -5.46 -19.50
C TYR A 47 9.65 -6.51 -19.06
N GLU A 48 9.73 -6.95 -17.81
CA GLU A 48 8.77 -7.89 -17.26
C GLU A 48 7.95 -7.23 -16.16
N GLY A 49 6.64 -7.30 -16.33
CA GLY A 49 5.66 -6.89 -15.34
C GLY A 49 5.04 -8.08 -14.64
N LEU A 50 4.09 -7.79 -13.76
CA LEU A 50 3.29 -8.82 -13.14
C LEU A 50 2.45 -9.57 -14.17
N TRP A 51 1.79 -8.89 -15.11
CA TRP A 51 0.76 -9.48 -15.99
C TRP A 51 1.20 -9.75 -17.44
N LYS A 52 2.21 -9.03 -17.90
CA LYS A 52 2.70 -9.07 -19.27
C LYS A 52 4.21 -8.84 -19.29
N SER A 53 4.86 -9.39 -20.31
CA SER A 53 6.23 -9.05 -20.69
C SER A 53 6.21 -8.19 -21.93
N CYS A 54 7.13 -7.24 -22.04
CA CYS A 54 7.26 -6.33 -23.17
C CYS A 54 8.71 -6.32 -23.65
N VAL A 55 8.90 -6.27 -24.96
CA VAL A 55 10.20 -6.22 -25.62
C VAL A 55 10.25 -4.99 -26.50
N SER A 56 11.25 -4.14 -26.28
CA SER A 56 11.56 -3.01 -27.15
C SER A 56 12.70 -3.39 -28.09
N GLN A 57 12.45 -3.36 -29.39
CA GLN A 57 13.43 -3.69 -30.42
C GLN A 57 14.11 -2.43 -30.96
N SER A 58 15.32 -2.55 -31.50
CA SER A 58 16.07 -1.45 -32.13
C SER A 58 15.33 -0.75 -33.27
N THR A 59 14.34 -1.40 -33.88
CA THR A 59 13.44 -0.82 -34.90
C THR A 59 12.41 0.16 -34.32
N GLY A 60 12.40 0.38 -33.00
CA GLY A 60 11.44 1.24 -32.30
C GLY A 60 10.09 0.58 -32.03
N GLN A 61 9.92 -0.69 -32.42
CA GLN A 61 8.71 -1.45 -32.13
C GLN A 61 8.72 -2.01 -30.71
N ILE A 62 7.63 -1.78 -29.97
CA ILE A 62 7.38 -2.38 -28.66
C ILE A 62 6.33 -3.49 -28.82
N GLN A 63 6.69 -4.72 -28.48
CA GLN A 63 5.81 -5.87 -28.51
C GLN A 63 5.55 -6.34 -27.08
N CYS A 64 4.29 -6.33 -26.64
CA CYS A 64 3.90 -6.83 -25.32
C CYS A 64 3.08 -8.12 -25.46
N LYS A 65 3.44 -9.13 -24.69
CA LYS A 65 2.74 -10.41 -24.61
C LYS A 65 2.22 -10.64 -23.19
N VAL A 66 0.94 -10.98 -23.07
CA VAL A 66 0.33 -11.39 -21.79
C VAL A 66 0.77 -12.82 -21.48
N TYR A 67 0.99 -13.14 -20.21
CA TYR A 67 1.35 -14.51 -19.84
C TYR A 67 0.18 -15.47 -20.06
N ASP A 68 0.36 -16.45 -20.96
CA ASP A 68 -0.70 -17.39 -21.40
C ASP A 68 -1.07 -18.44 -20.33
N SER A 69 -0.16 -18.76 -19.41
CA SER A 69 -0.36 -19.82 -18.40
C SER A 69 0.20 -19.43 -17.05
N LEU A 70 -0.65 -19.49 -16.02
CA LEU A 70 -0.27 -19.22 -14.63
C LEU A 70 0.70 -20.27 -14.07
N LEU A 71 0.61 -21.52 -14.55
CA LEU A 71 1.39 -22.65 -14.04
C LEU A 71 2.87 -22.64 -14.48
N GLN A 72 3.18 -21.93 -15.58
CA GLN A 72 4.53 -21.82 -16.12
C GLN A 72 5.27 -20.58 -15.61
N LEU A 73 4.60 -19.76 -14.79
CA LEU A 73 5.13 -18.49 -14.33
C LEU A 73 6.01 -18.70 -13.08
N PRO A 74 7.14 -17.96 -12.95
CA PRO A 74 7.98 -18.07 -11.76
C PRO A 74 7.19 -17.73 -10.49
N THR A 75 7.48 -18.48 -9.43
CA THR A 75 6.78 -18.39 -8.14
C THR A 75 6.85 -17.00 -7.53
N GLU A 76 7.94 -16.26 -7.75
CA GLU A 76 8.04 -14.85 -7.32
C GLU A 76 6.97 -13.95 -7.96
N ILE A 77 6.61 -14.14 -9.23
CA ILE A 77 5.56 -13.33 -9.87
C ILE A 77 4.19 -13.74 -9.32
N GLN A 78 3.94 -15.03 -9.15
CA GLN A 78 2.64 -15.49 -8.64
C GLN A 78 2.38 -15.04 -7.19
N ALA A 79 3.38 -15.17 -6.31
CA ALA A 79 3.29 -14.73 -4.93
C ALA A 79 3.08 -13.22 -4.82
N THR A 80 3.80 -12.43 -5.63
CA THR A 80 3.67 -10.97 -5.62
C THR A 80 2.35 -10.49 -6.20
N ARG A 81 1.82 -11.15 -7.24
CA ARG A 81 0.44 -10.91 -7.71
C ARG A 81 -0.57 -11.10 -6.59
N ALA A 82 -0.49 -12.24 -5.88
CA ALA A 82 -1.42 -12.53 -4.81
C ALA A 82 -1.35 -11.47 -3.70
N LEU A 83 -0.15 -11.14 -3.22
CA LEU A 83 0.03 -10.14 -2.17
C LEU A 83 -0.43 -8.74 -2.62
N MET A 84 -0.08 -8.29 -3.82
CA MET A 84 -0.51 -6.99 -4.35
C MET A 84 -2.03 -6.91 -4.50
N LEU A 85 -2.68 -7.95 -5.04
CA LEU A 85 -4.14 -8.00 -5.16
C LEU A 85 -4.83 -8.00 -3.80
N THR A 86 -4.33 -8.78 -2.84
CA THR A 86 -4.89 -8.76 -1.47
C THR A 86 -4.71 -7.39 -0.81
N GLY A 87 -3.57 -6.73 -1.02
CA GLY A 87 -3.33 -5.37 -0.55
C GLY A 87 -4.30 -4.37 -1.15
N ILE A 88 -4.52 -4.41 -2.48
CA ILE A 88 -5.47 -3.54 -3.18
C ILE A 88 -6.91 -3.75 -2.68
N LEU A 89 -7.34 -5.01 -2.51
CA LEU A 89 -8.67 -5.32 -1.97
C LEU A 89 -8.83 -4.77 -0.55
N LEU A 90 -7.81 -4.94 0.29
CA LEU A 90 -7.83 -4.43 1.66
C LEU A 90 -7.83 -2.89 1.69
N SER A 91 -7.05 -2.23 0.83
CA SER A 91 -7.07 -0.78 0.65
C SER A 91 -8.44 -0.30 0.17
N PHE A 92 -9.09 -1.00 -0.75
CA PHE A 92 -10.44 -0.65 -1.22
C PHE A 92 -11.46 -0.68 -0.08
N ILE A 93 -11.46 -1.75 0.72
CA ILE A 93 -12.30 -1.83 1.93
C ILE A 93 -11.96 -0.70 2.90
N SER A 94 -10.66 -0.40 3.08
CA SER A 94 -10.19 0.69 3.93
C SER A 94 -10.72 2.06 3.48
N VAL A 95 -10.70 2.34 2.17
CA VAL A 95 -11.26 3.58 1.60
C VAL A 95 -12.74 3.71 1.97
N LEU A 96 -13.54 2.65 1.77
CA LEU A 96 -14.98 2.66 2.10
C LEU A 96 -15.22 2.93 3.60
N VAL A 97 -14.49 2.21 4.46
CA VAL A 97 -14.58 2.35 5.92
C VAL A 97 -14.17 3.76 6.36
N SER A 98 -13.04 4.27 5.86
CA SER A 98 -12.56 5.62 6.15
C SER A 98 -13.52 6.71 5.67
N MET A 99 -14.15 6.54 4.49
CA MET A 99 -15.16 7.49 4.00
C MET A 99 -16.36 7.61 4.94
N VAL A 100 -16.83 6.50 5.50
CA VAL A 100 -17.95 6.51 6.48
C VAL A 100 -17.51 7.12 7.82
N GLY A 101 -16.25 6.88 8.24
CA GLY A 101 -15.69 7.39 9.49
C GLY A 101 -15.30 8.87 9.49
N MET A 102 -15.18 9.50 8.33
CA MET A 102 -14.78 10.91 8.24
C MET A 102 -15.85 11.87 8.80
N ARG A 103 -15.39 12.96 9.45
CA ARG A 103 -16.26 14.00 9.99
C ARG A 103 -17.03 14.76 8.92
N CYS A 104 -16.51 14.79 7.69
CA CYS A 104 -17.11 15.45 6.52
C CYS A 104 -18.35 14.71 5.96
N THR A 105 -18.55 13.44 6.34
CA THR A 105 -19.64 12.60 5.82
C THR A 105 -20.87 12.69 6.72
N THR A 106 -22.08 12.87 6.18
CA THR A 106 -23.32 12.99 6.99
C THR A 106 -23.80 11.67 7.60
N CYS A 107 -23.28 10.53 7.12
CA CYS A 107 -23.53 9.22 7.72
C CYS A 107 -23.13 9.23 9.22
N MET A 108 -24.01 8.69 10.08
CA MET A 108 -23.77 8.54 11.53
C MET A 108 -23.55 9.86 12.29
N ALA A 109 -24.24 10.95 11.92
CA ALA A 109 -24.09 12.27 12.55
C ALA A 109 -24.34 12.28 14.08
N HIS A 110 -25.10 11.33 14.63
CA HIS A 110 -25.49 11.31 16.04
C HIS A 110 -24.39 10.84 17.01
N ASN A 111 -23.39 10.06 16.54
CA ASN A 111 -22.39 9.43 17.41
C ASN A 111 -20.95 9.68 16.93
N THR A 112 -20.37 10.82 17.31
CA THR A 112 -19.00 11.22 16.96
C THR A 112 -17.94 10.19 17.38
N LEU A 113 -18.09 9.58 18.56
CA LEU A 113 -17.19 8.54 19.07
C LEU A 113 -17.19 7.25 18.21
N GLN A 114 -18.33 6.90 17.61
CA GLN A 114 -18.39 5.74 16.71
C GLN A 114 -17.72 6.06 15.38
N LYS A 115 -17.87 7.28 14.86
CA LYS A 115 -17.20 7.72 13.63
C LYS A 115 -15.68 7.67 13.76
N ASP A 116 -15.15 8.12 14.89
CA ASP A 116 -13.71 8.09 15.18
C ASP A 116 -13.17 6.66 15.24
N LYS A 117 -13.90 5.74 15.90
CA LYS A 117 -13.54 4.30 15.91
C LYS A 117 -13.54 3.71 14.50
N VAL A 118 -14.54 4.03 13.68
CA VAL A 118 -14.62 3.57 12.28
C VAL A 118 -13.46 4.12 11.46
N ALA A 119 -13.12 5.41 11.60
CA ALA A 119 -11.97 6.01 10.94
C ALA A 119 -10.64 5.34 11.35
N MET A 120 -10.48 5.04 12.64
CA MET A 120 -9.32 4.31 13.17
C MET A 120 -9.22 2.90 12.57
N THR A 121 -10.34 2.16 12.48
CA THR A 121 -10.33 0.83 11.84
C THR A 121 -9.91 0.90 10.37
N GLY A 122 -10.36 1.92 9.62
CA GLY A 122 -9.91 2.16 8.25
C GLY A 122 -8.40 2.45 8.16
N GLY A 123 -7.87 3.24 9.11
CA GLY A 123 -6.43 3.50 9.21
C GLY A 123 -5.59 2.24 9.45
N ILE A 124 -6.03 1.37 10.36
CA ILE A 124 -5.36 0.08 10.64
C ILE A 124 -5.35 -0.80 9.38
N LEU A 125 -6.46 -0.88 8.66
CA LEU A 125 -6.54 -1.67 7.42
C LEU A 125 -5.61 -1.11 6.34
N PHE A 126 -5.47 0.21 6.21
CA PHE A 126 -4.49 0.83 5.30
C PHE A 126 -3.04 0.52 5.68
N ILE A 127 -2.72 0.44 6.97
CA ILE A 127 -1.39 0.04 7.43
C ILE A 127 -1.12 -1.42 7.06
N ILE A 128 -2.06 -2.33 7.32
CA ILE A 128 -1.91 -3.75 6.98
C ILE A 128 -1.76 -3.92 5.46
N ALA A 129 -2.57 -3.21 4.66
CA ALA A 129 -2.49 -3.22 3.21
C ALA A 129 -1.12 -2.72 2.70
N GLY A 130 -0.63 -1.61 3.29
CA GLY A 130 0.66 -1.04 2.98
C GLY A 130 1.83 -1.97 3.33
N ILE A 131 1.78 -2.65 4.48
CA ILE A 131 2.78 -3.65 4.87
C ILE A 131 2.77 -4.83 3.91
N ALA A 132 1.59 -5.35 3.54
CA ALA A 132 1.49 -6.45 2.58
C ALA A 132 2.10 -6.09 1.22
N ALA A 133 1.83 -4.88 0.71
CA ALA A 133 2.41 -4.38 -0.53
C ALA A 133 3.93 -4.12 -0.41
N LEU A 134 4.40 -3.64 0.75
CA LEU A 134 5.82 -3.44 1.02
C LEU A 134 6.57 -4.78 1.05
N VAL A 135 5.99 -5.80 1.67
CA VAL A 135 6.54 -7.17 1.69
C VAL A 135 6.59 -7.72 0.26
N ALA A 136 5.52 -7.57 -0.53
CA ALA A 136 5.49 -8.04 -1.91
C ALA A 136 6.59 -7.41 -2.78
N THR A 137 6.67 -6.07 -2.77
CA THR A 137 7.63 -5.30 -3.57
C THR A 137 9.07 -5.52 -3.10
N SER A 138 9.31 -5.55 -1.79
CA SER A 138 10.63 -5.82 -1.23
C SER A 138 11.09 -7.25 -1.47
N TRP A 139 10.19 -8.23 -1.37
CA TRP A 139 10.50 -9.62 -1.69
C TRP A 139 10.88 -9.77 -3.17
N PHE A 140 10.09 -9.18 -4.08
CA PHE A 140 10.39 -9.20 -5.51
C PHE A 140 11.75 -8.53 -5.81
N GLY A 141 11.98 -7.35 -5.23
CA GLY A 141 13.25 -6.63 -5.36
C GLY A 141 14.44 -7.44 -4.84
N ASN A 142 14.31 -8.09 -3.68
CA ASN A 142 15.37 -8.93 -3.13
C ASN A 142 15.70 -10.12 -4.05
N ARG A 143 14.69 -10.71 -4.72
CA ARG A 143 14.92 -11.78 -5.70
C ARG A 143 15.69 -11.27 -6.92
N ILE A 144 15.34 -10.10 -7.46
CA ILE A 144 16.10 -9.47 -8.56
C ILE A 144 17.56 -9.24 -8.15
N ALA A 145 17.79 -8.65 -6.98
CA ALA A 145 19.13 -8.40 -6.47
C ALA A 145 19.93 -9.70 -6.30
N ALA A 146 19.32 -10.72 -5.69
CA ALA A 146 19.95 -12.03 -5.52
C ALA A 146 20.33 -12.68 -6.87
N HIS A 147 19.47 -12.57 -7.88
CA HIS A 147 19.76 -13.06 -9.22
C HIS A 147 20.86 -12.26 -9.92
N PHE A 148 20.91 -10.94 -9.72
CA PHE A 148 21.93 -10.07 -10.31
C PHE A 148 23.35 -10.37 -9.79
N TYR A 149 23.49 -10.61 -8.48
CA TYR A 149 24.77 -10.89 -7.84
C TYR A 149 25.19 -12.37 -7.87
N ASN A 150 24.32 -13.28 -8.33
CA ASN A 150 24.65 -14.69 -8.41
C ASN A 150 25.65 -14.93 -9.56
N PRO A 151 26.84 -15.51 -9.30
CA PRO A 151 27.86 -15.77 -10.33
C PRO A 151 27.42 -16.79 -11.38
N LEU A 152 26.41 -17.61 -11.07
CA LEU A 152 25.83 -18.58 -11.99
C LEU A 152 24.84 -17.96 -12.98
N THR A 153 24.43 -16.70 -12.78
CA THR A 153 23.51 -16.01 -13.69
C THR A 153 24.29 -15.47 -14.89
N PRO A 154 23.96 -15.90 -16.13
CA PRO A 154 24.55 -15.35 -17.35
C PRO A 154 24.40 -13.83 -17.40
N THR A 155 25.41 -13.13 -17.90
CA THR A 155 25.37 -11.67 -18.09
C THR A 155 24.18 -11.22 -18.91
N ASN A 156 23.78 -12.05 -19.89
CA ASN A 156 22.69 -11.77 -20.83
C ASN A 156 21.29 -11.94 -20.22
N SER A 157 21.18 -12.45 -18.99
CA SER A 157 19.91 -12.65 -18.28
C SER A 157 19.84 -11.89 -16.94
N ARG A 158 20.64 -10.83 -16.79
CA ARG A 158 20.61 -9.97 -15.61
C ARG A 158 19.51 -8.91 -15.75
N TYR A 159 18.77 -8.72 -14.68
CA TYR A 159 17.71 -7.73 -14.58
C TYR A 159 18.03 -6.70 -13.49
N GLU A 160 17.66 -5.46 -13.77
CA GLU A 160 17.63 -4.31 -12.89
C GLU A 160 16.23 -4.05 -12.34
N PHE A 161 16.17 -3.18 -11.32
CA PHE A 161 14.92 -2.71 -10.74
C PHE A 161 14.11 -1.90 -11.76
N GLY A 162 12.89 -2.34 -12.04
CA GLY A 162 11.97 -1.60 -12.89
C GLY A 162 11.28 -0.45 -12.15
N LYS A 163 10.72 0.50 -12.90
CA LYS A 163 10.05 1.69 -12.35
C LYS A 163 8.87 1.35 -11.43
N ALA A 164 8.18 0.24 -11.69
CA ALA A 164 7.02 -0.18 -10.91
C ALA A 164 7.37 -0.53 -9.46
N LEU A 165 8.58 -1.01 -9.18
CA LEU A 165 9.03 -1.28 -7.81
C LEU A 165 9.13 0.00 -6.98
N PHE A 166 9.69 1.07 -7.54
CA PHE A 166 9.78 2.36 -6.86
C PHE A 166 8.40 2.96 -6.58
N VAL A 167 7.48 2.86 -7.54
CA VAL A 167 6.08 3.27 -7.33
C VAL A 167 5.41 2.42 -6.26
N GLY A 168 5.65 1.10 -6.25
CA GLY A 168 5.14 0.19 -5.22
C GLY A 168 5.66 0.52 -3.82
N TRP A 169 6.96 0.78 -3.66
CA TRP A 169 7.55 1.21 -2.39
C TRP A 169 7.01 2.57 -1.93
N GLY A 170 6.96 3.55 -2.83
CA GLY A 170 6.40 4.87 -2.53
C GLY A 170 4.94 4.79 -2.11
N SER A 171 4.13 4.01 -2.83
CA SER A 171 2.71 3.80 -2.51
C SER A 171 2.53 3.07 -1.18
N SER A 172 3.35 2.06 -0.89
CA SER A 172 3.31 1.34 0.38
C SER A 172 3.65 2.25 1.56
N ALA A 173 4.69 3.08 1.43
CA ALA A 173 5.06 4.08 2.43
C ALA A 173 3.95 5.11 2.66
N LEU A 174 3.36 5.64 1.59
CA LEU A 174 2.22 6.56 1.67
C LEU A 174 0.99 5.90 2.32
N SER A 175 0.74 4.62 2.06
CA SER A 175 -0.37 3.87 2.69
C SER A 175 -0.18 3.76 4.20
N ILE A 176 1.03 3.42 4.63
CA ILE A 176 1.37 3.29 6.06
C ILE A 176 1.30 4.65 6.75
N LEU A 177 1.86 5.71 6.13
CA LEU A 177 1.81 7.07 6.68
C LEU A 177 0.38 7.60 6.75
N GLY A 178 -0.40 7.44 5.67
CA GLY A 178 -1.81 7.83 5.62
C GLY A 178 -2.65 7.12 6.68
N GLY A 179 -2.46 5.79 6.81
CA GLY A 179 -3.09 5.00 7.85
C GLY A 179 -2.67 5.43 9.27
N ALA A 180 -1.39 5.73 9.49
CA ALA A 180 -0.90 6.23 10.77
C ALA A 180 -1.53 7.58 11.16
N PHE A 181 -1.64 8.53 10.21
CA PHE A 181 -2.34 9.79 10.47
C PHE A 181 -3.82 9.60 10.80
N LEU A 182 -4.49 8.62 10.19
CA LEU A 182 -5.86 8.25 10.53
C LEU A 182 -5.97 7.63 11.94
N CYS A 183 -4.99 6.82 12.36
CA CYS A 183 -4.95 6.22 13.70
C CYS A 183 -4.60 7.21 14.81
N CYS A 184 -3.62 8.09 14.61
CA CYS A 184 -3.11 9.02 15.63
C CYS A 184 -4.13 10.06 16.08
N ASN A 185 -5.13 10.40 15.24
CA ASN A 185 -6.18 11.34 15.60
C ASN A 185 -7.08 10.86 16.77
N CYS A 186 -7.14 9.55 17.04
CA CYS A 186 -8.00 8.99 18.10
C CYS A 186 -7.24 8.64 19.39
N MET A 187 -5.91 8.48 19.34
CA MET A 187 -5.11 8.14 20.53
C MET A 187 -5.02 9.32 21.53
N GLY A 188 -5.26 10.55 21.07
CA GLY A 188 -5.26 11.75 21.90
C GLY A 188 -6.41 11.87 22.91
N ASP A 189 -7.51 11.12 22.74
CA ASP A 189 -8.65 11.13 23.68
C ASP A 189 -8.68 9.88 24.60
N GLY A 190 -7.81 8.90 24.35
CA GLY A 190 -7.76 7.65 25.11
C GLY A 190 -6.94 7.70 26.40
N SER A 191 -6.07 8.71 26.56
CA SER A 191 -5.22 8.85 27.75
C SER A 191 -5.90 9.59 28.91
N GLU A 192 -7.05 10.23 28.71
CA GLU A 192 -7.80 10.91 29.78
C GLU A 192 -9.00 10.11 30.34
N GLN A 193 -9.43 9.02 29.69
CA GLN A 193 -10.55 8.20 30.21
C GLN A 193 -10.18 7.26 31.37
N GLY A 194 -8.91 7.24 31.80
CA GLY A 194 -8.45 6.49 32.97
C GLY A 194 -8.62 7.19 34.33
N ARG A 195 -9.05 8.47 34.38
CA ARG A 195 -9.26 9.21 35.64
C ARG A 195 -10.71 9.66 35.82
N ARG A 196 -11.67 8.73 35.77
CA ARG A 196 -12.96 8.95 36.43
C ARG A 196 -12.75 8.88 37.95
N TYR A 197 -12.42 10.01 38.55
CA TYR A 197 -12.61 10.17 40.00
C TYR A 197 -14.09 9.93 40.30
N PRO A 198 -14.44 9.05 41.26
CA PRO A 198 -15.83 8.93 41.68
C PRO A 198 -16.26 10.29 42.27
N LYS A 199 -17.33 10.88 41.71
CA LYS A 199 -17.98 12.04 42.32
C LYS A 199 -18.43 11.62 43.73
N SER A 200 -17.79 12.19 44.75
CA SER A 200 -18.28 12.10 46.13
C SER A 200 -19.65 12.76 46.19
N SER A 201 -20.68 11.97 46.53
CA SER A 201 -22.03 12.47 46.79
C SER A 201 -21.99 13.26 48.10
N SER A 202 -22.12 14.58 48.05
CA SER A 202 -22.34 15.41 49.25
C SER A 202 -23.65 14.99 49.91
N LYS A 203 -23.59 14.55 51.17
CA LYS A 203 -24.78 14.28 51.98
C LYS A 203 -25.56 15.59 52.21
N PRO A 204 -26.90 15.59 52.16
CA PRO A 204 -27.68 16.77 52.53
C PRO A 204 -27.56 16.99 54.04
N GLY A 205 -27.24 18.23 54.42
CA GLY A 205 -27.19 18.67 55.82
C GLY A 205 -28.56 18.50 56.46
N LYS A 206 -28.58 17.92 57.67
CA LYS A 206 -29.76 17.94 58.53
C LYS A 206 -29.74 19.26 59.29
N ASP A 207 -30.68 20.14 58.97
CA ASP A 207 -31.06 21.24 59.85
C ASP A 207 -31.80 20.65 61.06
N TYR A 208 -31.28 20.90 62.25
CA TYR A 208 -32.00 20.69 63.51
C TYR A 208 -32.41 22.08 64.01
N VAL A 209 -33.72 22.25 64.16
CA VAL A 209 -34.37 23.38 64.86
C VAL A 209 -34.30 23.14 66.36
#